data_AF-A0A1Y3AZQ1-F1
#
_entry.id   AF-A0A1Y3AZQ1-F1
#
_cell.length_a   1.000
_cell.length_b   1.000
_cell.length_c   1.000
_cell.angle_alpha   90.00
_cell.angle_beta   90.00
_cell.angle_gamma   90.00
#
_symmetry.space_group_name_H-M   'P 1'
#
loop_
_entity.id
_entity.type
_entity.pdbx_description
1 polymer ?
#
loop_
_entity_poly.entity_id
_entity_poly.type
_entity_poly.pdbx_seq_one_letter_code
_entity_poly.pdbx_strand_id
1 'polypeptide(L)'
;MAGQDHYYLVNDITMGNDLGPMIAKFKQYQSRLNLTVQEIHDDDHHNDDKRMMIDVRIYQSSVIWNIRFGTTVTKERERILRMARKYAIQQRLIHERINIVQSGVGYSRWNEQEKQFLLTMKNEHYNSIDNPLRADYHYSINELAEDLYNIVFKRSIKS
;
A
#
# COMPACT_ATOMS: atom_id res chain seq x y z
N MET A 1 -6.30 -7.16 6.19
CA MET A 1 -6.59 -5.90 6.93
C MET A 1 -8.09 -5.83 7.19
N ALA A 2 -8.52 -5.46 8.41
CA ALA A 2 -9.93 -5.50 8.88
C ALA A 2 -10.53 -6.88 9.20
N GLY A 3 -9.73 -7.80 9.76
CA GLY A 3 -10.19 -9.14 10.16
C GLY A 3 -10.41 -10.11 9.01
N GLN A 4 -9.99 -9.74 7.80
CA GLN A 4 -9.95 -10.60 6.62
C GLN A 4 -8.51 -10.96 6.26
N ASP A 5 -8.33 -12.20 5.84
CA ASP A 5 -7.08 -12.76 5.34
C ASP A 5 -6.91 -12.41 3.87
N HIS A 6 -5.79 -11.79 3.50
CA HIS A 6 -5.51 -11.42 2.12
C HIS A 6 -4.42 -12.34 1.57
N TYR A 7 -4.74 -12.99 0.46
CA TYR A 7 -3.76 -13.75 -0.32
C TYR A 7 -3.48 -13.01 -1.61
N TYR A 8 -2.21 -12.96 -2.00
CA TYR A 8 -1.76 -12.30 -3.22
C TYR A 8 -1.17 -13.33 -4.16
N LEU A 9 -1.76 -13.45 -5.35
CA LEU A 9 -1.31 -14.34 -6.41
C LEU A 9 -0.92 -13.51 -7.61
N VAL A 10 0.14 -13.96 -8.25
CA VAL A 10 0.58 -13.42 -9.53
C VAL A 10 0.36 -14.47 -10.58
N ASN A 11 -0.28 -14.06 -11.67
CA ASN A 11 -0.25 -14.83 -12.88
C ASN A 11 0.65 -14.11 -13.88
N ASP A 12 1.85 -14.68 -14.05
CA ASP A 12 2.87 -14.24 -14.99
C ASP A 12 2.50 -14.72 -16.40
N ILE A 13 1.26 -14.44 -16.85
CA ILE A 13 0.89 -14.60 -18.25
C ILE A 13 1.79 -13.63 -19.01
N THR A 14 2.92 -14.18 -19.46
CA THR A 14 3.92 -13.52 -20.28
C THR A 14 3.21 -12.89 -21.48
N MET A 15 3.15 -11.56 -21.51
CA MET A 15 3.47 -10.62 -22.62
C MET A 15 2.95 -10.88 -24.05
N GLY A 16 2.24 -11.98 -24.33
CA GLY A 16 1.94 -12.46 -25.68
C GLY A 16 0.45 -12.65 -25.98
N ASN A 17 -0.41 -12.62 -24.96
CA ASN A 17 -1.86 -12.72 -25.14
C ASN A 17 -2.52 -11.40 -24.74
N ASP A 18 -3.27 -10.83 -25.68
CA ASP A 18 -4.25 -9.78 -25.37
C ASP A 18 -5.11 -10.24 -24.19
N LEU A 19 -5.07 -9.51 -23.07
CA LEU A 19 -5.86 -9.85 -21.90
C LEU A 19 -7.34 -9.44 -22.09
N GLY A 20 -7.70 -8.75 -23.18
CA GLY A 20 -9.06 -8.30 -23.50
C GLY A 20 -10.13 -9.40 -23.39
N PRO A 21 -9.97 -10.57 -24.02
CA PRO A 21 -10.91 -11.68 -23.87
C PRO A 21 -11.06 -12.18 -22.43
N MET A 22 -9.97 -12.18 -21.67
CA MET A 22 -9.96 -12.58 -20.26
C MET A 22 -10.68 -11.57 -19.38
N ILE A 23 -10.45 -10.27 -19.61
CA ILE A 23 -11.17 -9.16 -18.96
C ILE A 23 -12.68 -9.32 -19.20
N ALA A 24 -13.08 -9.50 -20.46
CA ALA A 24 -14.48 -9.66 -20.83
C ALA A 24 -15.12 -10.83 -20.07
N LYS A 25 -14.41 -11.96 -19.97
CA LYS A 25 -14.86 -13.13 -19.22
C LYS A 25 -14.97 -12.87 -17.71
N PHE A 26 -14.00 -12.20 -17.10
CA PHE A 26 -14.08 -11.85 -15.68
C PHE A 26 -15.18 -10.84 -15.39
N LYS A 27 -15.38 -9.84 -16.26
CA LYS A 27 -16.50 -8.89 -16.16
C LYS A 27 -17.85 -9.60 -16.27
N GLN A 28 -17.97 -10.62 -17.12
CA GLN A 28 -19.17 -11.46 -17.15
C GLN A 28 -19.39 -12.18 -15.82
N TYR A 29 -18.33 -12.74 -15.22
CA TYR A 29 -18.41 -13.41 -13.93
C TYR A 29 -18.64 -12.48 -12.75
N GLN A 30 -18.25 -11.20 -12.84
CA GLN A 30 -18.49 -10.19 -11.81
C GLN A 30 -19.97 -10.05 -11.44
N SER A 31 -20.89 -10.31 -12.38
CA SER A 31 -22.33 -10.30 -12.11
C SER A 31 -22.83 -11.52 -11.31
N ARG A 32 -22.04 -12.60 -11.25
CA ARG A 32 -22.46 -13.91 -10.71
C ARG A 32 -21.66 -14.34 -9.48
N LEU A 33 -20.46 -13.79 -9.31
CA LEU A 33 -19.54 -14.10 -8.25
C LEU A 33 -19.23 -12.83 -7.47
N ASN A 34 -18.91 -12.99 -6.19
CA ASN A 34 -18.40 -11.90 -5.36
C ASN A 34 -16.96 -11.58 -5.76
N LEU A 35 -16.78 -10.93 -6.90
CA LEU A 35 -15.49 -10.51 -7.40
C LEU A 35 -15.53 -9.07 -7.90
N THR A 36 -14.37 -8.44 -7.96
CA THR A 36 -14.18 -7.15 -8.62
C THR A 36 -13.05 -7.29 -9.62
N VAL A 37 -13.22 -6.68 -10.79
CA VAL A 37 -12.22 -6.62 -11.85
C VAL A 37 -11.81 -5.17 -12.04
N GLN A 38 -10.51 -4.90 -11.99
CA GLN A 38 -9.95 -3.58 -12.23
C GLN A 38 -8.87 -3.68 -13.30
N GLU A 39 -9.06 -2.92 -14.36
CA GLU A 39 -8.04 -2.71 -15.39
C GLU A 39 -7.10 -1.62 -14.94
N ILE A 40 -5.80 -1.87 -15.09
CA ILE A 40 -4.75 -0.95 -14.71
C ILE A 40 -3.93 -0.71 -15.97
N HIS A 41 -4.06 0.50 -16.48
CA HIS A 41 -3.26 1.00 -17.56
C HIS A 41 -2.01 1.61 -16.93
N ASP A 42 -0.85 1.13 -17.33
CA ASP A 42 0.41 1.74 -16.92
C ASP A 42 0.57 3.04 -17.74
N ASP A 43 0.40 4.18 -17.10
CA ASP A 43 0.52 5.51 -17.73
C ASP A 43 1.99 5.97 -17.85
N ASP A 44 2.95 5.09 -17.55
CA ASP A 44 4.39 5.37 -17.64
C ASP A 44 4.82 5.55 -19.11
N HIS A 45 4.75 6.79 -19.59
CA HIS A 45 5.19 7.27 -20.91
C HIS A 45 6.70 7.08 -21.20
N HIS A 46 7.46 6.41 -20.33
CA HIS A 46 8.90 6.20 -20.48
C HIS A 46 9.28 4.80 -21.00
N ASN A 47 8.31 3.90 -21.15
CA ASN A 47 8.55 2.57 -21.73
C ASN A 47 7.46 2.27 -22.77
N ASP A 48 7.86 2.00 -24.01
CA ASP A 48 6.96 1.79 -25.16
C ASP A 48 6.10 0.50 -25.04
N ASP A 49 6.34 -0.27 -23.98
CA ASP A 49 5.57 -1.43 -23.55
C ASP A 49 4.36 -0.98 -22.73
N LYS A 50 3.25 -0.66 -23.40
CA LYS A 50 1.93 -0.51 -22.73
C LYS A 50 1.49 -1.87 -22.16
N ARG A 51 2.02 -2.23 -20.98
CA ARG A 51 1.63 -3.46 -20.30
C ARG A 51 0.28 -3.25 -19.62
N MET A 52 -0.75 -3.84 -20.20
CA MET A 52 -2.06 -3.93 -19.57
C MET A 52 -1.95 -4.86 -18.36
N MET A 53 -2.32 -4.36 -17.18
CA MET A 53 -2.42 -5.14 -15.96
C MET A 53 -3.88 -5.26 -15.56
N ILE A 54 -4.22 -6.37 -14.89
CA ILE A 54 -5.57 -6.59 -14.37
C ILE A 54 -5.47 -7.07 -12.94
N ASP A 55 -6.22 -6.42 -12.06
CA ASP A 55 -6.44 -6.88 -10.70
C ASP A 55 -7.83 -7.52 -10.61
N VAL A 56 -7.86 -8.80 -10.23
CA VAL A 56 -9.08 -9.51 -9.89
C VAL A 56 -9.08 -9.77 -8.40
N ARG A 57 -10.11 -9.31 -7.68
CA ARG A 57 -10.31 -9.64 -6.28
C ARG A 57 -11.51 -10.54 -6.13
N ILE A 58 -11.37 -11.62 -5.38
CA ILE A 58 -12.46 -12.56 -5.09
C ILE A 58 -12.70 -12.52 -3.58
N TYR A 59 -13.93 -12.25 -3.19
CA TYR A 59 -14.36 -12.10 -1.81
C TYR A 59 -15.07 -13.38 -1.35
N GLN A 60 -14.50 -14.05 -0.35
CA GLN A 60 -15.08 -15.27 0.23
C GLN A 60 -15.04 -15.17 1.76
N SER A 61 -16.19 -14.94 2.40
CA SER A 61 -16.36 -14.89 3.86
C SER A 61 -15.28 -14.06 4.60
N SER A 62 -14.21 -14.70 5.08
CA SER A 62 -13.09 -14.09 5.80
C SER A 62 -11.81 -13.94 4.96
N VAL A 63 -11.85 -14.29 3.68
CA VAL A 63 -10.69 -14.35 2.79
C VAL A 63 -10.91 -13.47 1.56
N ILE A 64 -9.89 -12.72 1.18
CA ILE A 64 -9.81 -11.99 -0.07
C ILE A 64 -8.64 -12.52 -0.87
N TRP A 65 -8.94 -13.09 -2.04
CA TRP A 65 -7.94 -13.47 -3.02
C TRP A 65 -7.68 -12.29 -3.95
N ASN A 66 -6.44 -11.82 -4.01
CA ASN A 66 -6.00 -10.75 -4.90
C ASN A 66 -5.12 -11.37 -5.97
N ILE A 67 -5.60 -11.38 -7.22
CA ILE A 67 -4.89 -11.98 -8.35
C ILE A 67 -4.52 -10.87 -9.31
N ARG A 68 -3.22 -10.71 -9.57
CA ARG A 68 -2.71 -9.74 -10.55
C ARG A 68 -2.19 -10.45 -11.78
N PHE A 69 -2.68 -10.02 -12.94
CA PHE A 69 -2.25 -10.48 -14.26
C PHE A 69 -1.33 -9.45 -14.92
N GLY A 70 -0.38 -9.91 -15.73
CA GLY A 70 0.53 -9.04 -16.50
C GLY A 70 1.70 -8.46 -15.68
N THR A 71 2.03 -9.10 -14.55
CA THR A 71 3.17 -8.73 -13.70
C THR A 71 4.02 -9.95 -13.35
N THR A 72 5.19 -9.73 -12.76
CA THR A 72 6.03 -10.80 -12.22
C THR A 72 5.91 -10.87 -10.69
N VAL A 73 6.22 -12.03 -10.12
CA VAL A 73 6.20 -12.24 -8.66
C VAL A 73 7.07 -11.21 -7.94
N THR A 74 8.24 -10.90 -8.47
CA THR A 74 9.17 -9.91 -7.88
C THR A 74 8.55 -8.51 -7.85
N LYS A 75 8.03 -8.04 -8.99
CA LYS A 75 7.41 -6.70 -9.09
C LYS A 75 6.19 -6.57 -8.17
N GLU A 76 5.36 -7.61 -8.11
CA GLU A 76 4.19 -7.59 -7.26
C GLU A 76 4.55 -7.65 -5.77
N ARG A 77 5.55 -8.45 -5.39
CA ARG A 77 6.06 -8.48 -4.02
C ARG A 77 6.54 -7.10 -3.58
N GLU A 78 7.31 -6.42 -4.41
CA GLU A 78 7.77 -5.05 -4.13
C GLU A 78 6.61 -4.07 -4.01
N ARG A 79 5.60 -4.17 -4.89
CA ARG A 79 4.39 -3.33 -4.84
C ARG A 79 3.61 -3.54 -3.55
N ILE A 80 3.37 -4.79 -3.15
CA ILE A 80 2.68 -5.14 -1.91
C ILE A 80 3.46 -4.63 -0.71
N LEU A 81 4.77 -4.85 -0.66
CA LEU A 81 5.62 -4.35 0.42
C LEU A 81 5.55 -2.83 0.51
N ARG A 82 5.60 -2.10 -0.61
CA ARG A 82 5.43 -0.64 -0.60
C ARG A 82 4.07 -0.22 -0.05
N MET A 83 2.99 -0.91 -0.42
CA MET A 83 1.65 -0.65 0.09
C MET A 83 1.53 -0.92 1.60
N ALA A 84 2.01 -2.07 2.06
CA ALA A 84 2.02 -2.46 3.47
C ALA A 84 2.79 -1.43 4.32
N ARG A 85 3.99 -1.07 3.87
CA ARG A 85 4.84 -0.04 4.49
C ARG A 85 4.13 1.30 4.58
N LYS A 86 3.52 1.74 3.47
CA LYS A 86 2.76 2.98 3.42
C LYS A 86 1.60 2.95 4.41
N TYR A 87 0.84 1.86 4.45
CA TYR A 87 -0.25 1.68 5.41
C TYR A 87 0.24 1.74 6.86
N ALA A 88 1.30 1.01 7.20
CA ALA A 88 1.86 0.99 8.55
C ALA A 88 2.34 2.38 8.98
N ILE A 89 3.01 3.14 8.09
CA ILE A 89 3.43 4.53 8.37
C ILE A 89 2.23 5.42 8.67
N GLN A 90 1.17 5.31 7.88
CA GLN A 90 -0.05 6.10 8.09
C GLN A 90 -0.69 5.80 9.43
N GLN A 91 -0.88 4.51 9.74
CA GLN A 91 -1.41 4.11 11.04
C GLN A 91 -0.51 4.65 12.16
N ARG A 92 0.82 4.64 11.98
CA ARG A 92 1.77 5.04 13.03
C ARG A 92 1.67 6.52 13.31
N LEU A 93 1.54 7.33 12.26
CA LEU A 93 1.35 8.77 12.39
C LEU A 93 0.01 9.11 13.04
N ILE A 94 -1.06 8.38 12.71
CA ILE A 94 -2.37 8.51 13.37
C ILE A 94 -2.23 8.20 14.87
N HIS A 95 -1.52 7.12 15.22
CA HIS A 95 -1.34 6.72 16.60
C HIS A 95 -0.49 7.73 17.39
N GLU A 96 0.60 8.25 16.81
CA GLU A 96 1.37 9.35 17.43
C GLU A 96 0.50 10.59 17.65
N ARG A 97 -0.31 10.98 16.66
CA ARG A 97 -1.20 12.15 16.78
C ARG A 97 -2.20 11.98 17.92
N ILE A 98 -2.85 10.81 18.03
CA ILE A 98 -3.79 10.52 19.11
C ILE A 98 -3.10 10.65 20.48
N ASN A 99 -1.88 10.10 20.62
CA ASN A 99 -1.14 10.17 21.87
C ASN A 99 -0.66 11.58 22.23
N ILE A 100 -0.21 12.37 21.24
CA ILE A 100 0.15 13.78 21.45
C ILE A 100 -1.08 14.57 21.95
N VAL A 101 -2.26 14.34 21.36
CA VAL A 101 -3.51 14.99 21.79
C VAL A 101 -3.91 14.58 23.21
N GLN A 102 -3.78 13.30 23.56
CA GLN A 102 -4.24 12.79 24.86
C GLN A 102 -3.26 13.05 26.01
N SER A 103 -1.95 12.96 25.76
CA SER A 103 -0.92 12.97 26.80
C SER A 103 0.11 14.10 26.66
N GLY A 104 0.03 14.88 25.59
CA GLY A 104 1.03 15.92 25.25
C GLY A 104 2.35 15.36 24.70
N VAL A 105 2.53 14.04 24.70
CA VAL A 105 3.77 13.36 24.30
C VAL A 105 3.44 12.23 23.32
N GLY A 106 4.21 12.13 22.24
CA GLY A 106 4.16 10.99 21.32
C GLY A 106 5.09 9.86 21.80
N TYR A 107 4.96 8.67 21.23
CA TYR A 107 5.92 7.60 21.49
C TYR A 107 7.31 7.93 20.95
N SER A 108 7.35 8.74 19.88
CA SER A 108 8.60 9.25 19.31
C SER A 108 8.94 10.62 19.87
N ARG A 109 10.22 10.98 19.86
CA ARG A 109 10.69 12.29 20.35
C ARG A 109 10.43 13.39 19.32
N TRP A 110 9.25 13.98 19.38
CA TRP A 110 8.87 15.13 18.56
C TRP A 110 9.24 16.46 19.21
N ASN A 111 9.84 17.36 18.45
CA ASN A 111 9.99 18.76 18.85
C ASN A 111 8.65 19.52 18.68
N GLU A 112 8.55 20.74 19.20
CA GLU A 112 7.29 21.49 19.19
C GLU A 112 6.79 21.80 17.77
N GLN A 113 7.70 22.14 16.85
CA GLN A 113 7.33 22.39 15.44
C GLN A 113 6.78 21.12 14.76
N GLU A 114 7.42 19.97 15.02
CA GLU A 114 6.99 18.66 14.50
C GLU A 114 5.63 18.25 15.08
N LYS A 115 5.38 18.52 16.37
CA LYS A 115 4.07 18.28 16.99
C LYS A 115 2.98 19.13 16.35
N GLN A 116 3.21 20.43 16.18
CA GLN A 116 2.25 21.32 15.52
C GLN A 116 1.98 20.88 14.07
N PHE A 117 3.03 20.44 13.36
CA PHE A 117 2.89 19.88 12.02
C PHE A 117 2.03 18.59 12.02
N LEU A 118 2.29 17.64 12.92
CA LEU A 118 1.49 16.41 13.05
C LEU A 118 0.02 16.67 13.38
N LEU A 119 -0.26 17.69 14.18
CA LEU A 119 -1.62 18.06 14.59
C LEU A 119 -2.40 18.75 13.46
N THR A 120 -1.71 19.53 12.63
CA THR A 120 -2.27 20.27 11.49
C THR A 120 -2.34 19.43 10.20
N MET A 121 -1.56 18.36 10.11
CA MET A 121 -1.62 17.40 9.02
C MET A 121 -3.02 16.81 8.88
N LYS A 122 -3.65 17.04 7.72
CA LYS A 122 -4.87 16.31 7.35
C LYS A 122 -4.51 14.88 6.97
N ASN A 123 -5.45 13.95 7.19
CA ASN A 123 -5.25 12.52 6.92
C ASN A 123 -4.80 12.21 5.48
N GLU A 124 -5.14 13.09 4.53
CA GLU A 124 -4.77 12.97 3.11
C GLU A 124 -3.26 13.19 2.86
N HIS A 125 -2.60 13.99 3.69
CA HIS A 125 -1.18 14.32 3.53
C HIS A 125 -0.23 13.21 4.01
N TYR A 126 -0.71 12.20 4.73
CA TYR A 126 0.12 11.05 5.12
C TYR A 126 0.55 10.19 3.90
N ASN A 127 -0.04 10.44 2.74
CA ASN A 127 0.28 9.78 1.47
C ASN A 127 1.42 10.41 0.68
N SER A 128 1.85 11.63 1.01
CA SER A 128 2.88 12.34 0.24
C SER A 128 4.26 11.76 0.53
N ILE A 129 4.93 11.27 -0.53
CA ILE A 129 6.34 10.87 -0.52
C ILE A 129 7.23 12.07 -0.10
N ASP A 130 6.74 13.29 -0.28
CA ASP A 130 7.37 14.54 0.11
C ASP A 130 6.85 15.05 1.46
N ASN A 131 6.70 14.17 2.45
CA ASN A 131 6.37 14.60 3.81
C ASN A 131 7.58 15.38 4.39
N PRO A 132 7.42 16.66 4.78
CA PRO A 132 8.50 17.47 5.34
C PRO A 132 8.97 16.98 6.72
N LEU A 133 8.22 16.07 7.36
CA LEU A 133 8.75 15.20 8.40
C LEU A 133 9.74 14.25 7.73
N ARG A 134 10.98 14.72 7.64
CA ARG A 134 12.17 13.99 7.21
C ARG A 134 12.53 12.92 8.25
N ALA A 135 11.57 12.06 8.54
CA ALA A 135 11.71 10.92 9.39
C ALA A 135 12.22 9.79 8.50
N ASP A 136 13.49 9.43 8.65
CA ASP A 136 14.00 8.20 8.09
C ASP A 136 13.30 7.05 8.84
N TYR A 137 12.59 6.21 8.10
CA TYR A 137 11.86 5.06 8.64
C TYR A 137 12.75 3.84 8.54
N HIS A 138 13.00 3.16 9.66
CA HIS A 138 13.69 1.87 9.66
C HIS A 138 12.72 0.75 9.99
N TYR A 139 12.59 -0.22 9.08
CA TYR A 139 11.93 -1.49 9.34
C TYR A 139 12.96 -2.45 9.91
N SER A 140 12.71 -2.98 11.11
CA SER A 140 13.62 -3.95 11.73
C SER A 140 13.47 -5.35 11.13
N ILE A 141 12.25 -5.69 10.69
CA ILE A 141 11.86 -7.02 10.18
C ILE A 141 10.96 -6.82 8.95
N ASN A 142 11.27 -7.47 7.82
CA ASN A 142 10.53 -7.32 6.56
C ASN A 142 9.15 -8.00 6.59
N GLU A 143 9.02 -9.07 7.37
CA GLU A 143 7.79 -9.83 7.59
C GLU A 143 6.74 -9.04 8.39
N LEU A 144 7.17 -8.00 9.10
CA LEU A 144 6.33 -7.08 9.87
C LEU A 144 6.08 -5.76 9.13
N ALA A 145 6.00 -5.80 7.79
CA ALA A 145 5.81 -4.60 6.98
C ALA A 145 4.47 -3.87 7.24
N GLU A 146 3.46 -4.58 7.76
CA GLU A 146 2.16 -4.02 8.15
C GLU A 146 2.09 -3.62 9.64
N ASP A 147 3.08 -4.00 10.45
CA ASP A 147 3.06 -3.71 11.89
C ASP A 147 3.47 -2.25 12.16
N LEU A 148 2.53 -1.55 12.78
CA LEU A 148 2.70 -0.22 13.33
C LEU A 148 3.95 -0.06 14.22
N TYR A 149 4.17 -1.03 15.09
CA TYR A 149 5.18 -0.94 16.14
C TYR A 149 6.58 -1.29 15.63
N ASN A 150 6.67 -1.86 14.43
CA ASN A 150 7.92 -2.05 13.72
C ASN A 150 8.45 -0.75 13.09
N ILE A 151 7.68 0.35 13.13
CA ILE A 151 8.09 1.65 12.59
C ILE A 151 8.69 2.52 13.69
N VAL A 152 9.94 2.91 13.47
CA VAL A 152 10.64 3.91 14.28
C VAL A 152 10.93 5.14 13.43
N PHE A 153 10.45 6.31 13.88
CA PHE A 153 10.78 7.59 13.26
C PHE A 153 12.15 8.06 13.73
N LYS A 154 13.13 8.12 12.82
CA LYS A 154 14.44 8.74 13.09
C LYS A 154 14.51 10.07 12.38
N ARG A 155 14.98 11.12 13.05
CA ARG A 155 15.26 12.39 12.34
C ARG A 155 16.41 12.15 11.37
N SER A 156 16.20 12.51 10.11
CA SER A 156 17.25 12.53 9.12
C SER A 156 18.31 13.55 9.52
N ILE A 157 19.48 13.07 9.95
CA ILE A 157 20.64 13.93 10.15
C ILE A 157 21.15 14.24 8.74
N LYS A 158 20.66 15.34 8.15
CA LYS A 158 21.34 15.90 7.00
C LYS A 158 22.72 16.36 7.47
N SER A 159 23.75 15.64 7.05
CA SER A 159 25.09 16.21 6.91
C SER A 159 25.13 17.19 5.74
#